data_AF-A0A7U9KQV7-F1
#
_entry.id   AF-A0A7U9KQV7-F1
#
_cell.length_a   1.000
_cell.length_b   1.000
_cell.length_c   1.000
_cell.angle_alpha   90.00
_cell.angle_beta   90.00
_cell.angle_gamma   90.00
#
_symmetry.space_group_name_H-M   'P 1'
#
loop_
_entity.id
_entity.type
_entity.pdbx_description
1 polymer ?
#
loop_
_entity_poly.entity_id
_entity_poly.type
_entity_poly.pdbx_seq_one_letter_code
_entity_poly.pdbx_strand_id
1 'polypeptide(L)'
;MAGEQPGTPVEEFARFLRGLTRLLDETAGWYGVFTLRDPEGLRACLDGRDVPPWDVVESLLHDLAERRGAHTVRTAGPRARRLHHEAVAAYDARPGASARLEDHLDVMLRERQYAALRGRELLAELRAAAGGPETERLSAELAWARDDHARSGARARELQARIDALTEQRAAPRPAPPPTPTPAPAAPRTSTSAARLARLRAAGRGGEAHALLCAAAHAHAAELPVLITELEHAGLVTEVPTLLWEAACLPPARLAAAADALAAAGRTAESARLLRQGVARPVEEVAHTALALLGAGRPVQARELFAALVRARTPEEAVEATASAPGELTPLLLDAAAGVSPNRHRDISHALRAGGPRS
;
A
#
# COMPACT_ATOMS: atom_id res chain seq x y z
N MET A 1 50.93 1.37 -1.77
CA MET A 1 49.63 1.21 -2.47
C MET A 1 48.62 0.71 -1.46
N ALA A 2 47.99 1.62 -0.72
CA ALA A 2 46.92 1.26 0.21
C ALA A 2 45.71 0.86 -0.64
N GLY A 3 45.28 -0.40 -0.53
CA GLY A 3 44.07 -0.86 -1.20
C GLY A 3 42.88 -0.07 -0.66
N GLU A 4 42.14 0.61 -1.54
CA GLU A 4 40.82 1.13 -1.21
C GLU A 4 39.99 -0.02 -0.66
N GLN A 5 39.64 0.05 0.63
CA GLN A 5 38.60 -0.82 1.15
C GLN A 5 37.34 -0.55 0.33
N PRO A 6 36.69 -1.58 -0.24
CA PRO A 6 35.44 -1.37 -0.95
C PRO A 6 34.45 -0.73 0.03
N GLY A 7 33.95 0.45 -0.34
CA GLY A 7 32.93 1.15 0.44
C GLY A 7 31.69 0.27 0.64
N THR A 8 30.84 0.62 1.59
CA THR A 8 29.60 -0.13 1.82
C THR A 8 28.72 -0.17 0.55
N PRO A 9 27.83 -1.16 0.38
CA PRO A 9 26.95 -1.23 -0.80
C PRO A 9 26.18 0.07 -1.07
N VAL A 10 25.79 0.79 -0.01
CA VAL A 10 25.13 2.10 -0.10
C VAL A 10 26.07 3.17 -0.69
N GLU A 11 27.33 3.22 -0.25
CA GLU A 11 28.33 4.16 -0.78
C GLU A 11 28.70 3.86 -2.23
N GLU A 12 28.75 2.57 -2.60
CA GLU A 12 28.99 2.17 -3.98
C GLU A 12 27.84 2.59 -4.90
N PHE A 13 26.60 2.39 -4.47
CA PHE A 13 25.44 2.83 -5.22
C PHE A 13 25.37 4.36 -5.31
N ALA A 14 25.66 5.09 -4.24
CA ALA A 14 25.73 6.55 -4.26
C ALA A 14 26.81 7.06 -5.23
N ARG A 15 27.98 6.39 -5.30
CA ARG A 15 29.02 6.72 -6.28
C ARG A 15 28.54 6.50 -7.72
N PHE A 16 27.81 5.41 -7.96
CA PHE A 16 27.17 5.17 -9.25
C PHE A 16 26.16 6.26 -9.60
N LEU A 17 25.27 6.64 -8.67
CA LEU A 17 24.28 7.69 -8.87
C LEU A 17 24.93 9.04 -9.17
N ARG A 18 25.98 9.44 -8.43
CA ARG A 18 26.74 10.67 -8.74
C ARG A 18 27.38 10.63 -10.15
N GLY A 19 27.84 9.45 -10.58
CA GLY A 19 28.35 9.26 -11.93
C GLY A 19 27.27 9.44 -12.99
N LEU A 20 26.06 8.92 -12.72
CA LEU A 20 24.90 9.03 -13.58
C LEU A 20 24.41 10.47 -13.68
N THR A 21 24.21 11.17 -12.56
CA THR A 21 23.64 12.53 -12.55
C THR A 21 24.56 13.57 -13.18
N ARG A 22 25.89 13.37 -13.14
CA ARG A 22 26.85 14.21 -13.90
C ARG A 22 26.66 14.17 -15.42
N LEU A 23 25.96 13.16 -15.93
CA LEU A 23 25.65 13.03 -17.36
C LEU A 23 24.29 13.65 -17.72
N LEU A 24 23.50 14.08 -16.73
CA LEU A 24 22.16 14.64 -16.89
C LEU A 24 22.19 16.18 -16.87
N ASP A 25 21.06 16.80 -17.17
CA ASP A 25 20.85 18.25 -17.08
C ASP A 25 20.11 18.53 -15.78
N GLU A 26 20.68 19.33 -14.89
CA GLU A 26 20.03 19.67 -13.61
C GLU A 26 18.86 20.65 -13.75
N THR A 27 18.64 21.22 -14.94
CA THR A 27 17.58 22.19 -15.22
C THR A 27 16.44 21.61 -16.07
N ALA A 28 16.57 20.37 -16.53
CA ALA A 28 15.62 19.71 -17.43
C ALA A 28 15.39 18.24 -17.05
N GLY A 29 14.35 17.63 -17.63
CA GLY A 29 13.98 16.23 -17.38
C GLY A 29 13.57 15.97 -15.93
N TRP A 30 13.51 14.69 -15.56
CA TRP A 30 13.16 14.28 -14.20
C TRP A 30 14.22 14.66 -13.17
N TYR A 31 15.50 14.69 -13.55
CA TYR A 31 16.57 15.13 -12.67
C TYR A 31 16.35 16.56 -12.16
N GLY A 32 15.98 17.49 -13.06
CA GLY A 32 15.63 18.86 -12.68
C GLY A 32 14.35 18.95 -11.84
N VAL A 33 13.36 18.09 -12.09
CA VAL A 33 12.14 18.02 -11.26
C VAL A 33 12.46 17.57 -9.84
N PHE A 34 13.29 16.54 -9.67
CA PHE A 34 13.63 16.03 -8.35
C PHE A 34 14.53 16.98 -7.55
N THR A 35 15.49 17.65 -8.21
CA THR A 35 16.32 18.68 -7.54
C THR A 35 15.48 19.84 -7.03
N LEU A 36 14.44 20.24 -7.76
CA LEU A 36 13.54 21.31 -7.35
C LEU A 36 12.59 20.88 -6.23
N ARG A 37 12.00 19.68 -6.34
CA ARG A 37 10.94 19.21 -5.44
C ARG A 37 11.47 18.72 -4.08
N ASP A 38 12.61 18.05 -4.08
CA ASP A 38 13.24 17.53 -2.85
C ASP A 38 14.78 17.58 -2.95
N PRO A 39 15.37 18.78 -2.86
CA PRO A 39 16.82 18.95 -2.96
C PRO A 39 17.58 18.24 -1.83
N GLU A 40 16.99 18.12 -0.65
CA GLU A 40 17.65 17.52 0.51
C GLU A 40 17.65 15.99 0.43
N GLY A 41 16.53 15.37 0.07
CA GLY A 41 16.43 13.92 -0.11
C GLY A 41 17.29 13.43 -1.27
N LEU A 42 17.30 14.15 -2.40
CA LEU A 42 18.20 13.84 -3.51
C LEU A 42 19.68 13.96 -3.10
N ARG A 43 20.04 14.99 -2.33
CA ARG A 43 21.40 15.13 -1.79
C ARG A 43 21.75 14.02 -0.82
N ALA A 44 20.83 13.61 0.06
CA ALA A 44 21.03 12.48 0.96
C ALA A 44 21.31 11.16 0.21
N CYS A 45 20.60 10.93 -0.90
CA CYS A 45 20.84 9.80 -1.80
C CYS A 45 22.21 9.88 -2.47
N LEU A 46 22.58 11.06 -2.99
CA LEU A 46 23.86 11.28 -3.63
C LEU A 46 25.03 11.22 -2.66
N ASP A 47 24.83 11.52 -1.38
CA ASP A 47 25.84 11.41 -0.31
C ASP A 47 25.96 9.97 0.23
N GLY A 48 25.05 9.06 -0.13
CA GLY A 48 24.97 7.71 0.43
C GLY A 48 24.44 7.65 1.85
N ARG A 49 23.77 8.72 2.31
CA ARG A 49 23.06 8.75 3.59
C ARG A 49 21.71 8.04 3.50
N ASP A 50 21.10 8.04 2.32
CA ASP A 50 19.83 7.37 2.02
C ASP A 50 19.91 6.58 0.70
N VAL A 51 18.92 5.72 0.45
CA VAL A 51 18.79 4.97 -0.81
C VAL A 51 17.51 5.43 -1.52
N PRO A 52 17.60 6.00 -2.74
CA PRO A 52 16.42 6.47 -3.44
C PRO A 52 15.50 5.30 -3.82
N PRO A 53 14.18 5.55 -3.89
CA PRO A 53 13.25 4.60 -4.47
C PRO A 53 13.60 4.25 -5.93
N TRP A 54 13.24 3.05 -6.36
CA TRP A 54 13.57 2.58 -7.71
C TRP A 54 12.94 3.44 -8.81
N ASP A 55 11.73 3.99 -8.60
CA ASP A 55 11.07 4.86 -9.59
C ASP A 55 11.89 6.11 -9.91
N VAL A 56 12.63 6.63 -8.93
CA VAL A 56 13.54 7.77 -9.11
C VAL A 56 14.71 7.34 -9.99
N VAL A 57 15.33 6.19 -9.70
CA VAL A 57 16.46 5.65 -10.49
C VAL A 57 16.03 5.38 -11.94
N GLU A 58 14.85 4.80 -12.13
CA GLU A 58 14.26 4.54 -13.45
C GLU A 58 14.03 5.83 -14.23
N SER A 59 13.56 6.89 -13.56
CA SER A 59 13.37 8.22 -14.18
C SER A 59 14.70 8.85 -14.58
N LEU A 60 15.75 8.72 -13.76
CA LEU A 60 17.08 9.22 -14.11
C LEU A 60 17.71 8.43 -15.26
N LEU A 61 17.45 7.11 -15.35
CA LEU A 61 17.85 6.29 -16.49
C LEU A 61 17.08 6.67 -17.75
N HIS A 62 15.82 7.08 -17.63
CA HIS A 62 15.04 7.62 -18.74
C HIS A 62 15.65 8.91 -19.29
N ASP A 63 15.95 9.90 -18.43
CA ASP A 63 16.64 11.12 -18.83
C ASP A 63 18.00 10.81 -19.51
N LEU A 64 18.73 9.80 -19.00
CA LEU A 64 19.99 9.37 -19.61
C LEU A 64 19.78 8.80 -21.01
N ALA A 65 18.72 8.02 -21.24
CA ALA A 65 18.38 7.50 -22.56
C ALA A 65 18.04 8.62 -23.53
N GLU A 66 17.29 9.64 -23.10
CA GLU A 66 16.95 10.79 -23.94
C GLU A 66 18.20 11.57 -24.36
N ARG A 67 19.18 11.75 -23.47
CA ARG A 67 20.41 12.52 -23.76
C ARG A 67 21.52 11.73 -24.46
N ARG A 68 21.69 10.44 -24.14
CA ARG A 68 22.84 9.62 -24.55
C ARG A 68 22.46 8.39 -25.39
N GLY A 69 21.17 8.26 -25.71
CA GLY A 69 20.62 7.17 -26.50
C GLY A 69 20.42 5.86 -25.71
N ALA A 70 19.52 5.03 -26.23
CA ALA A 70 19.07 3.80 -25.57
C ALA A 70 20.19 2.76 -25.33
N HIS A 71 21.32 2.83 -26.06
CA HIS A 71 22.43 1.88 -25.87
C HIS A 71 23.11 2.04 -24.51
N THR A 72 23.33 3.29 -24.08
CA THR A 72 23.96 3.64 -22.81
C THR A 72 23.16 3.07 -21.62
N VAL A 73 21.83 3.07 -21.72
CA VAL A 73 20.94 2.54 -20.67
C VAL A 73 20.90 1.01 -20.65
N ARG A 74 21.02 0.33 -21.79
CA ARG A 74 21.10 -1.15 -21.80
C ARG A 74 22.28 -1.69 -20.99
N THR A 75 23.38 -0.94 -20.93
CA THR A 75 24.54 -1.27 -20.10
C THR A 75 24.43 -0.74 -18.66
N ALA A 76 23.89 0.47 -18.46
CA ALA A 76 23.80 1.07 -17.14
C ALA A 76 22.66 0.51 -16.27
N GLY A 77 21.53 0.13 -16.87
CA GLY A 77 20.31 -0.32 -16.18
C GLY A 77 20.49 -1.59 -15.34
N PRO A 78 21.02 -2.70 -15.89
CA PRO A 78 21.27 -3.91 -15.11
C PRO A 78 22.26 -3.68 -13.95
N ARG A 79 23.27 -2.83 -14.17
CA ARG A 79 24.22 -2.44 -13.12
C ARG A 79 23.54 -1.61 -12.04
N ALA A 80 22.73 -0.61 -12.42
CA ALA A 80 21.96 0.22 -11.50
C ALA A 80 21.06 -0.63 -10.61
N ARG A 81 20.38 -1.62 -11.22
CA ARG A 81 19.45 -2.49 -10.49
C ARG A 81 20.14 -3.41 -9.48
N ARG A 82 21.28 -3.98 -9.85
CA ARG A 82 22.08 -4.79 -8.92
C ARG A 82 22.58 -3.95 -7.74
N LEU A 83 23.20 -2.79 -8.02
CA LEU A 83 23.72 -1.91 -6.98
C LEU A 83 22.62 -1.36 -6.07
N HIS A 84 21.46 -1.01 -6.63
CA HIS A 84 20.30 -0.59 -5.85
C HIS A 84 19.82 -1.69 -4.91
N HIS A 85 19.68 -2.92 -5.39
CA HIS A 85 19.26 -4.06 -4.56
C HIS A 85 20.24 -4.33 -3.41
N GLU A 86 21.55 -4.30 -3.69
CA GLU A 86 22.59 -4.46 -2.66
C GLU A 86 22.59 -3.31 -1.64
N ALA A 87 22.41 -2.07 -2.09
CA ALA A 87 22.30 -0.90 -1.23
C ALA A 87 21.05 -0.94 -0.35
N VAL A 88 19.88 -1.29 -0.90
CA VAL A 88 18.63 -1.46 -0.14
C VAL A 88 18.79 -2.52 0.94
N ALA A 89 19.34 -3.70 0.60
CA ALA A 89 19.56 -4.77 1.56
C ALA A 89 20.49 -4.34 2.71
N ALA A 90 21.59 -3.64 2.39
CA ALA A 90 22.52 -3.12 3.39
C ALA A 90 21.90 -2.00 4.25
N TYR A 91 21.03 -1.16 3.67
CA TYR A 91 20.34 -0.10 4.37
C TYR A 91 19.27 -0.65 5.34
N ASP A 92 18.53 -1.67 4.91
CA ASP A 92 17.47 -2.31 5.70
C ASP A 92 18.01 -3.25 6.79
N ALA A 93 19.28 -3.67 6.69
CA ALA A 93 19.96 -4.38 7.77
C ALA A 93 20.26 -3.48 9.01
N ARG A 94 20.10 -2.15 8.90
CA ARG A 94 20.36 -1.22 10.00
C ARG A 94 19.28 -1.35 11.10
N PRO A 95 19.64 -1.17 12.40
CA PRO A 95 18.67 -1.18 13.48
C PRO A 95 17.49 -0.23 13.24
N GLY A 96 16.28 -0.66 13.59
CA GLY A 96 15.05 0.14 13.42
C GLY A 96 14.52 0.24 11.99
N ALA A 97 15.02 -0.56 11.03
CA ALA A 97 14.56 -0.52 9.65
C ALA A 97 13.06 -0.81 9.51
N SER A 98 12.52 -1.82 10.20
CA SER A 98 11.09 -2.16 10.12
C SER A 98 10.19 -0.98 10.45
N ALA A 99 10.41 -0.31 11.59
CA ALA A 99 9.61 0.86 12.00
C ALA A 99 9.74 2.02 11.00
N ARG A 100 10.96 2.32 10.53
CA ARG A 100 11.16 3.38 9.52
C ARG A 100 10.46 3.08 8.20
N LEU A 101 10.46 1.83 7.76
CA LEU A 101 9.79 1.42 6.53
C LEU A 101 8.27 1.49 6.67
N GLU A 102 7.74 1.09 7.84
CA GLU A 102 6.31 1.21 8.17
C GLU A 102 5.88 2.69 8.19
N ASP A 103 6.63 3.57 8.88
CA ASP A 103 6.37 5.01 8.91
C ASP A 103 6.39 5.63 7.49
N HIS A 104 7.36 5.25 6.66
CA HIS A 104 7.46 5.74 5.29
C HIS A 104 6.32 5.21 4.42
N LEU A 105 5.92 3.94 4.60
CA LEU A 105 4.77 3.36 3.89
C LEU A 105 3.49 4.14 4.21
N ASP A 106 3.25 4.49 5.48
CA ASP A 106 2.10 5.30 5.88
C ASP A 106 2.09 6.69 5.25
N VAL A 107 3.26 7.31 5.06
CA VAL A 107 3.39 8.57 4.31
C VAL A 107 3.01 8.35 2.83
N MET A 108 3.60 7.36 2.16
CA MET A 108 3.32 7.09 0.74
C MET A 108 1.86 6.71 0.47
N LEU A 109 1.21 6.01 1.39
CA LEU A 109 -0.20 5.68 1.29
C LEU A 109 -1.08 6.94 1.38
N ARG A 110 -0.76 7.87 2.28
CA ARG A 110 -1.46 9.17 2.37
C ARG A 110 -1.24 10.02 1.14
N GLU A 111 -0.01 10.11 0.64
CA GLU A 111 0.31 10.85 -0.59
C GLU A 111 -0.41 10.28 -1.80
N ARG A 112 -0.46 8.95 -1.92
CA ARG A 112 -1.21 8.29 -2.99
C ARG A 112 -2.69 8.62 -2.95
N GLN A 113 -3.29 8.60 -1.76
CA GLN A 113 -4.70 8.95 -1.59
C GLN A 113 -4.97 10.42 -1.96
N TYR A 114 -4.11 11.32 -1.50
CA TYR A 114 -4.18 12.74 -1.83
C TYR A 114 -4.09 12.95 -3.35
N ALA A 115 -3.11 12.35 -4.02
CA ALA A 115 -2.95 12.45 -5.47
C ALA A 115 -4.14 11.86 -6.23
N ALA A 116 -4.75 10.78 -5.74
CA ALA A 116 -5.96 10.18 -6.32
C ALA A 116 -7.18 11.10 -6.20
N LEU A 117 -7.36 11.75 -5.06
CA LEU A 117 -8.45 12.71 -4.84
C LEU A 117 -8.25 13.95 -5.70
N ARG A 118 -7.06 14.55 -5.66
CA ARG A 118 -6.72 15.73 -6.46
C ARG A 118 -6.88 15.46 -7.95
N GLY A 119 -6.47 14.29 -8.43
CA GLY A 119 -6.69 13.88 -9.82
C GLY A 119 -8.16 13.76 -10.22
N ARG A 120 -9.04 13.35 -9.30
CA ARG A 120 -10.50 13.29 -9.55
C ARG A 120 -11.11 14.68 -9.61
N GLU A 121 -10.73 15.57 -8.69
CA GLU A 121 -11.16 16.98 -8.66
C GLU A 121 -10.76 17.69 -9.96
N LEU A 122 -9.47 17.62 -10.31
CA LEU A 122 -8.95 18.24 -11.54
C LEU A 122 -9.62 17.72 -12.80
N LEU A 123 -9.97 16.42 -12.84
CA LEU A 123 -10.71 15.85 -13.96
C LEU A 123 -12.16 16.39 -14.03
N ALA A 124 -12.81 16.62 -12.89
CA ALA A 124 -14.13 17.22 -12.84
C ALA A 124 -14.11 18.69 -13.26
N GLU A 125 -13.15 19.48 -12.75
CA GLU A 125 -12.90 20.87 -13.13
C GLU A 125 -12.61 20.98 -14.63
N LEU A 126 -11.72 20.13 -15.17
CA LEU A 126 -11.38 20.11 -16.59
C LEU A 126 -12.60 19.82 -17.49
N ARG A 127 -13.51 18.93 -17.04
CA ARG A 127 -14.76 18.65 -17.76
C ARG A 127 -15.72 19.83 -17.74
N ALA A 128 -15.79 20.56 -16.62
CA ALA A 128 -16.63 21.75 -16.49
C ALA A 128 -16.07 22.93 -17.30
N ALA A 129 -14.75 23.06 -17.42
CA ALA A 129 -14.05 24.12 -18.12
C ALA A 129 -13.86 23.87 -19.64
N ALA A 130 -14.53 22.86 -20.22
CA ALA A 130 -14.28 22.39 -21.58
C ALA A 130 -14.32 23.53 -22.62
N GLY A 131 -13.18 23.79 -23.27
CA GLY A 131 -13.03 24.82 -24.30
C GLY A 131 -12.68 26.22 -23.77
N GLY A 132 -12.48 26.38 -22.47
CA GLY A 132 -12.04 27.62 -21.83
C GLY A 132 -10.51 27.76 -21.75
N PRO A 133 -10.00 28.97 -21.44
CA PRO A 133 -8.56 29.25 -21.35
C PRO A 133 -7.84 28.46 -20.25
N GLU A 134 -8.56 27.87 -19.30
CA GLU A 134 -7.98 27.10 -18.20
C GLU A 134 -7.68 25.64 -18.55
N THR A 135 -8.14 25.15 -19.71
CA THR A 135 -8.05 23.75 -20.13
C THR A 135 -6.60 23.23 -20.11
N GLU A 136 -5.65 24.00 -20.64
CA GLU A 136 -4.24 23.59 -20.72
C GLU A 136 -3.60 23.51 -19.33
N ARG A 137 -3.85 24.49 -18.46
CA ARG A 137 -3.37 24.52 -17.08
C ARG A 137 -3.91 23.32 -16.29
N LEU A 138 -5.22 23.09 -16.33
CA LEU A 138 -5.87 22.00 -15.60
C LEU A 138 -5.42 20.62 -16.13
N SER A 139 -5.19 20.50 -17.44
CA SER A 139 -4.62 19.28 -18.04
C SER A 139 -3.20 19.01 -17.53
N ALA A 140 -2.36 20.04 -17.43
CA ALA A 140 -1.01 19.92 -16.89
C ALA A 140 -1.02 19.56 -15.39
N GLU A 141 -1.84 20.22 -14.58
CA GLU A 141 -2.02 19.87 -13.16
C GLU A 141 -2.53 18.43 -12.98
N LEU A 142 -3.44 17.97 -13.83
CA LEU A 142 -3.95 16.60 -13.80
C LEU A 142 -2.88 15.57 -14.17
N ALA A 143 -1.99 15.90 -15.11
CA ALA A 143 -0.86 15.05 -15.46
C ALA A 143 0.10 14.89 -14.27
N TRP A 144 0.38 15.98 -13.55
CA TRP A 144 1.17 15.94 -12.31
C TRP A 144 0.50 15.10 -11.21
N ALA A 145 -0.80 15.29 -10.96
CA ALA A 145 -1.52 14.51 -9.96
C ALA A 145 -1.52 13.00 -10.29
N ARG A 146 -1.59 12.64 -11.58
CA ARG A 146 -1.50 11.23 -12.02
C ARG A 146 -0.10 10.66 -11.85
N ASP A 147 0.94 11.42 -12.17
CA ASP A 147 2.33 11.01 -11.95
C ASP A 147 2.60 10.80 -10.46
N ASP A 148 2.19 11.74 -9.60
CA ASP A 148 2.31 11.64 -8.14
C ASP A 148 1.61 10.39 -7.60
N HIS A 149 0.41 10.09 -8.10
CA HIS A 149 -0.30 8.86 -7.74
C HIS A 149 0.47 7.60 -8.19
N ALA A 150 1.02 7.60 -9.41
CA ALA A 150 1.78 6.48 -9.93
C ALA A 150 3.06 6.23 -9.11
N ARG A 151 3.81 7.30 -8.80
CA ARG A 151 5.06 7.25 -8.03
C ARG A 151 4.85 6.85 -6.59
N SER A 152 3.93 7.50 -5.87
CA SER A 152 3.57 7.11 -4.49
C SER A 152 3.09 5.65 -4.41
N GLY A 153 2.35 5.18 -5.42
CA GLY A 153 1.96 3.77 -5.55
C GLY A 153 3.14 2.83 -5.81
N ALA A 154 4.12 3.22 -6.64
CA ALA A 154 5.33 2.44 -6.87
C ALA A 154 6.19 2.33 -5.60
N ARG A 155 6.37 3.45 -4.89
CA ARG A 155 7.12 3.52 -3.63
C ARG A 155 6.45 2.71 -2.53
N ALA A 156 5.13 2.78 -2.39
CA ALA A 156 4.40 1.95 -1.43
C ALA A 156 4.60 0.45 -1.69
N ARG A 157 4.57 0.01 -2.96
CA ARG A 157 4.85 -1.40 -3.31
C ARG A 157 6.29 -1.80 -2.98
N GLU A 158 7.25 -0.92 -3.24
CA GLU A 158 8.65 -1.17 -2.90
C GLU A 158 8.87 -1.29 -1.39
N LEU A 159 8.28 -0.38 -0.61
CA LEU A 159 8.37 -0.39 0.86
C LEU A 159 7.72 -1.62 1.46
N GLN A 160 6.54 -2.00 0.96
CA GLN A 160 5.87 -3.24 1.40
C GLN A 160 6.74 -4.46 1.10
N ALA A 161 7.31 -4.56 -0.11
CA ALA A 161 8.20 -5.67 -0.46
C ALA A 161 9.45 -5.74 0.44
N ARG A 162 9.98 -4.59 0.88
CA ARG A 162 11.10 -4.52 1.82
C ARG A 162 10.69 -4.97 3.24
N ILE A 163 9.52 -4.55 3.72
CA ILE A 163 8.96 -5.01 5.00
C ILE A 163 8.74 -6.52 4.99
N ASP A 164 8.18 -7.04 3.90
CA ASP A 164 7.94 -8.48 3.73
C ASP A 164 9.28 -9.23 3.75
N ALA A 165 10.30 -8.76 3.01
CA ALA A 165 11.63 -9.37 3.01
C ALA A 165 12.29 -9.38 4.40
N LEU A 166 12.16 -8.30 5.18
CA LEU A 166 12.67 -8.27 6.56
C LEU A 166 11.92 -9.22 7.48
N THR A 167 10.60 -9.37 7.27
CA THR A 167 9.76 -10.29 8.03
C THR A 167 10.14 -11.74 7.70
N GLU A 168 10.34 -12.06 6.43
CA GLU A 168 10.81 -13.36 5.95
C GLU A 168 12.20 -13.71 6.50
N GLN A 169 13.15 -12.77 6.48
CA GLN A 169 14.48 -12.95 7.05
C GLN A 169 14.45 -13.22 8.56
N ARG A 170 13.52 -12.59 9.29
CA ARG A 170 13.32 -12.85 10.73
C ARG A 170 12.61 -14.17 11.01
N ALA A 171 11.73 -14.60 10.11
CA ALA A 171 10.99 -15.85 10.20
C ALA A 171 11.78 -17.07 9.67
N ALA A 172 12.91 -16.86 9.00
CA ALA A 172 13.72 -17.93 8.42
C ALA A 172 14.11 -18.98 9.49
N PRO A 173 13.64 -20.22 9.38
CA PRO A 173 13.90 -21.24 10.39
C PRO A 173 15.37 -21.69 10.34
N ARG A 174 15.95 -21.91 11.53
CA ARG A 174 17.21 -22.65 11.66
C ARG A 174 16.97 -24.10 11.19
N PRO A 175 17.85 -24.71 10.38
CA PRO A 175 17.51 -25.94 9.66
C PRO A 175 17.14 -27.10 10.60
N ALA A 176 16.02 -27.75 10.32
CA ALA A 176 15.50 -28.94 10.99
C ALA A 176 15.50 -30.15 10.02
N PRO A 177 15.59 -31.41 10.53
CA PRO A 177 15.75 -32.61 9.71
C PRO A 177 14.44 -33.04 9.00
N PRO A 178 14.51 -33.87 7.93
CA PRO A 178 13.39 -34.06 7.00
C PRO A 178 12.37 -35.12 7.49
N PRO A 179 11.06 -34.97 7.16
CA PRO A 179 10.01 -35.95 7.49
C PRO A 179 9.64 -36.88 6.32
N THR A 180 9.06 -38.04 6.66
CA THR A 180 8.56 -39.13 5.76
C THR A 180 7.06 -39.02 5.43
N PRO A 181 6.57 -39.52 4.26
CA PRO A 181 5.20 -39.26 3.77
C PRO A 181 4.18 -40.40 3.96
N THR A 182 2.89 -40.05 4.06
CA THR A 182 1.69 -40.92 4.08
C THR A 182 0.57 -40.30 3.20
N PRO A 183 -0.35 -41.09 2.56
CA PRO A 183 -1.09 -40.65 1.36
C PRO A 183 -2.50 -40.04 1.62
N ALA A 184 -3.06 -39.41 0.57
CA ALA A 184 -4.21 -38.50 0.60
C ALA A 184 -5.56 -39.11 0.13
N PRO A 185 -6.73 -38.57 0.58
CA PRO A 185 -8.03 -38.73 -0.09
C PRO A 185 -8.48 -37.50 -0.90
N ALA A 186 -9.50 -37.72 -1.76
CA ALA A 186 -9.89 -36.93 -2.93
C ALA A 186 -10.56 -35.55 -2.68
N ALA A 187 -10.46 -34.67 -3.69
CA ALA A 187 -10.62 -33.21 -3.60
C ALA A 187 -12.02 -32.65 -3.97
N PRO A 188 -12.46 -31.57 -3.31
CA PRO A 188 -13.44 -30.64 -3.85
C PRO A 188 -12.77 -29.54 -4.70
N ARG A 189 -13.58 -28.92 -5.57
CA ARG A 189 -13.21 -27.91 -6.57
C ARG A 189 -12.88 -26.54 -5.94
N THR A 190 -11.83 -26.47 -5.13
CA THR A 190 -11.12 -25.24 -4.69
C THR A 190 -9.65 -25.50 -4.35
N SER A 191 -9.25 -26.77 -4.12
CA SER A 191 -7.86 -27.19 -3.88
C SER A 191 -6.83 -26.80 -4.97
N THR A 192 -7.27 -26.20 -6.08
CA THR A 192 -6.41 -25.71 -7.16
C THR A 192 -5.69 -24.41 -6.84
N SER A 193 -6.26 -23.49 -6.05
CA SER A 193 -5.69 -22.13 -5.91
C SER A 193 -4.46 -22.12 -5.02
N ALA A 194 -4.53 -22.67 -3.81
CA ALA A 194 -3.37 -22.77 -2.90
C ALA A 194 -2.27 -23.68 -3.48
N ALA A 195 -2.62 -24.83 -4.07
CA ALA A 195 -1.65 -25.73 -4.70
C ALA A 195 -1.01 -25.13 -5.97
N ARG A 196 -1.73 -24.32 -6.74
CA ARG A 196 -1.17 -23.57 -7.87
C ARG A 196 -0.28 -22.43 -7.38
N LEU A 197 -0.69 -21.73 -6.32
CA LEU A 197 0.10 -20.68 -5.70
C LEU A 197 1.44 -21.23 -5.17
N ALA A 198 1.41 -22.35 -4.45
CA ALA A 198 2.60 -23.05 -3.98
C ALA A 198 3.55 -23.40 -5.13
N ARG A 199 3.02 -23.93 -6.24
CA ARG A 199 3.82 -24.24 -7.44
C ARG A 199 4.42 -23.00 -8.09
N LEU A 200 3.67 -21.90 -8.18
CA LEU A 200 4.18 -20.64 -8.73
C LEU A 200 5.30 -20.07 -7.86
N ARG A 201 5.15 -20.10 -6.53
CA ARG A 201 6.17 -19.69 -5.57
C ARG A 201 7.42 -20.57 -5.65
N ALA A 202 7.25 -21.89 -5.67
CA ALA A 202 8.36 -22.84 -5.83
C ALA A 202 9.11 -22.68 -7.17
N ALA A 203 8.41 -22.24 -8.22
CA ALA A 203 9.00 -21.94 -9.52
C ALA A 203 9.59 -20.52 -9.63
N GLY A 204 9.60 -19.72 -8.55
CA GLY A 204 10.07 -18.34 -8.55
C GLY A 204 9.20 -17.36 -9.35
N ARG A 205 7.97 -17.76 -9.72
CA ARG A 205 7.02 -16.97 -10.53
C ARG A 205 6.15 -16.08 -9.64
N GLY A 206 6.78 -15.19 -8.88
CA GLY A 206 6.13 -14.36 -7.86
C GLY A 206 5.04 -13.43 -8.40
N GLY A 207 5.23 -12.84 -9.59
CA GLY A 207 4.23 -11.97 -10.21
C GLY A 207 2.93 -12.70 -10.55
N GLU A 208 3.03 -13.94 -11.02
CA GLU A 208 1.85 -14.77 -11.32
C GLU A 208 1.18 -15.31 -10.05
N ALA A 209 1.99 -15.59 -9.02
CA ALA A 209 1.49 -15.95 -7.70
C ALA A 209 0.64 -14.80 -7.12
N HIS A 210 1.14 -13.56 -7.20
CA HIS A 210 0.41 -12.38 -6.77
C HIS A 210 -0.86 -12.16 -7.61
N ALA A 211 -0.79 -12.25 -8.94
CA ALA A 211 -1.97 -12.12 -9.80
C ALA A 211 -3.06 -13.17 -9.47
N LEU A 212 -2.66 -14.39 -9.13
CA LEU A 212 -3.58 -15.45 -8.70
C LEU A 212 -4.24 -15.11 -7.35
N LEU A 213 -3.49 -14.57 -6.39
CA LEU A 213 -4.04 -14.10 -5.11
C LEU A 213 -5.02 -12.93 -5.28
N CYS A 214 -4.66 -11.92 -6.08
CA CYS A 214 -5.56 -10.82 -6.41
C CYS A 214 -6.85 -11.32 -7.04
N ALA A 215 -6.75 -12.20 -8.05
CA ALA A 215 -7.91 -12.78 -8.71
C ALA A 215 -8.79 -13.57 -7.72
N ALA A 216 -8.18 -14.32 -6.81
CA ALA A 216 -8.91 -15.10 -5.80
C ALA A 216 -9.65 -14.19 -4.80
N ALA A 217 -9.01 -13.13 -4.31
CA ALA A 217 -9.64 -12.14 -3.43
C ALA A 217 -10.84 -11.43 -4.10
N HIS A 218 -10.71 -11.13 -5.40
CA HIS A 218 -11.71 -10.38 -6.16
C HIS A 218 -12.85 -11.25 -6.71
N ALA A 219 -12.63 -12.55 -6.91
CA ALA A 219 -13.65 -13.43 -7.47
C ALA A 219 -14.71 -13.79 -6.41
N HIS A 220 -14.29 -14.26 -5.22
CA HIS A 220 -15.20 -14.88 -4.25
C HIS A 220 -15.03 -14.32 -2.83
N ALA A 221 -15.55 -13.11 -2.59
CA ALA A 221 -15.43 -12.42 -1.30
C ALA A 221 -16.00 -13.24 -0.11
N ALA A 222 -17.08 -14.00 -0.34
CA ALA A 222 -17.70 -14.86 0.66
C ALA A 222 -16.93 -16.18 0.91
N GLU A 223 -16.04 -16.58 0.01
CA GLU A 223 -15.22 -17.81 0.13
C GLU A 223 -13.84 -17.54 0.74
N LEU A 224 -13.58 -16.29 1.13
CA LEU A 224 -12.33 -15.88 1.77
C LEU A 224 -11.92 -16.76 2.96
N PRO A 225 -12.82 -17.21 3.86
CA PRO A 225 -12.45 -18.12 4.94
C PRO A 225 -11.98 -19.50 4.46
N VAL A 226 -12.56 -19.99 3.36
CA VAL A 226 -12.16 -21.27 2.74
C VAL A 226 -10.77 -21.13 2.14
N LEU A 227 -10.53 -20.05 1.40
CA LEU A 227 -9.23 -19.78 0.80
C LEU A 227 -8.11 -19.63 1.85
N ILE A 228 -8.37 -18.92 2.95
CA ILE A 228 -7.41 -18.84 4.07
C ILE A 228 -7.09 -20.22 4.63
N THR A 229 -8.12 -21.05 4.84
CA THR A 229 -7.96 -22.43 5.33
C THR A 229 -7.13 -23.28 4.35
N GLU A 230 -7.32 -23.11 3.04
CA GLU A 230 -6.51 -23.79 2.03
C GLU A 230 -5.05 -23.35 2.02
N LEU A 231 -4.80 -22.03 2.16
CA LEU A 231 -3.44 -21.50 2.26
C LEU A 231 -2.72 -22.03 3.50
N GLU A 232 -3.40 -22.05 4.65
CA GLU A 232 -2.86 -22.61 5.90
C GLU A 232 -2.49 -24.09 5.74
N HIS A 233 -3.40 -24.91 5.19
CA HIS A 233 -3.12 -26.33 4.92
C HIS A 233 -1.99 -26.56 3.91
N ALA A 234 -1.79 -25.63 2.98
CA ALA A 234 -0.69 -25.68 2.02
C ALA A 234 0.64 -25.13 2.57
N GLY A 235 0.69 -24.69 3.83
CA GLY A 235 1.89 -24.10 4.44
C GLY A 235 2.17 -22.66 3.96
N LEU A 236 1.18 -21.99 3.38
CA LEU A 236 1.26 -20.64 2.81
C LEU A 236 0.60 -19.59 3.73
N VAL A 237 0.73 -19.75 5.05
CA VAL A 237 0.14 -18.81 6.03
C VAL A 237 0.64 -17.38 5.85
N THR A 238 1.84 -17.20 5.30
CA THR A 238 2.43 -15.89 4.98
C THR A 238 1.72 -15.14 3.85
N GLU A 239 0.89 -15.83 3.06
CA GLU A 239 0.10 -15.22 1.98
C GLU A 239 -1.24 -14.64 2.48
N VAL A 240 -1.69 -15.04 3.68
CA VAL A 240 -2.97 -14.59 4.27
C VAL A 240 -3.03 -13.08 4.47
N PRO A 241 -1.98 -12.39 4.98
CA PRO A 241 -1.97 -10.93 5.05
C PRO A 241 -2.15 -10.25 3.69
N THR A 242 -1.46 -10.72 2.65
CA THR A 242 -1.59 -10.20 1.27
C THR A 242 -3.00 -10.43 0.74
N LEU A 243 -3.58 -11.61 0.98
CA LEU A 243 -4.95 -11.91 0.59
C LEU A 243 -5.97 -10.98 1.26
N LEU A 244 -5.82 -10.74 2.57
CA LEU A 244 -6.69 -9.82 3.32
C LEU A 244 -6.53 -8.37 2.85
N TRP A 245 -5.31 -7.97 2.49
CA TRP A 245 -5.04 -6.66 1.90
C TRP A 245 -5.78 -6.47 0.57
N GLU A 246 -5.70 -7.45 -0.33
CA GLU A 246 -6.44 -7.41 -1.60
C GLU A 246 -7.96 -7.40 -1.37
N ALA A 247 -8.45 -8.15 -0.38
CA ALA A 247 -9.86 -8.14 -0.01
C ALA A 247 -10.31 -6.78 0.57
N ALA A 248 -9.42 -6.03 1.24
CA ALA A 248 -9.73 -4.70 1.77
C ALA A 248 -10.00 -3.67 0.65
N CYS A 249 -9.48 -3.91 -0.55
CA CYS A 249 -9.70 -3.09 -1.74
C CYS A 249 -11.02 -3.37 -2.47
N LEU A 250 -11.80 -4.37 -2.04
CA LEU A 250 -13.10 -4.68 -2.63
C LEU A 250 -14.08 -3.50 -2.53
N PRO A 251 -15.06 -3.36 -3.46
CA PRO A 251 -16.16 -2.41 -3.29
C PRO A 251 -16.87 -2.56 -1.93
N PRO A 252 -17.46 -1.49 -1.36
CA PRO A 252 -17.97 -1.47 0.03
C PRO A 252 -18.85 -2.67 0.41
N ALA A 253 -19.84 -3.03 -0.43
CA ALA A 253 -20.72 -4.17 -0.19
C ALA A 253 -19.98 -5.52 -0.20
N ARG A 254 -18.95 -5.67 -1.04
CA ARG A 254 -18.14 -6.89 -1.12
C ARG A 254 -17.16 -7.00 0.04
N LEU A 255 -16.61 -5.87 0.50
CA LEU A 255 -15.81 -5.81 1.73
C LEU A 255 -16.65 -6.21 2.95
N ALA A 256 -17.86 -5.67 3.07
CA ALA A 256 -18.82 -6.04 4.12
C ALA A 256 -19.12 -7.55 4.10
N ALA A 257 -19.39 -8.11 2.92
CA ALA A 257 -19.64 -9.55 2.76
C ALA A 257 -18.42 -10.41 3.13
N ALA A 258 -17.20 -9.99 2.80
CA ALA A 258 -15.97 -10.69 3.19
C ALA A 258 -15.76 -10.67 4.71
N ALA A 259 -15.95 -9.51 5.34
CA ALA A 259 -15.84 -9.37 6.79
C ALA A 259 -16.90 -10.20 7.53
N ASP A 260 -18.13 -10.26 7.01
CA ASP A 260 -19.19 -11.14 7.53
C ASP A 260 -18.81 -12.62 7.39
N ALA A 261 -18.38 -13.05 6.21
CA ALA A 261 -17.98 -14.44 5.97
C ALA A 261 -16.85 -14.89 6.91
N LEU A 262 -15.85 -14.04 7.15
CA LEU A 262 -14.78 -14.30 8.13
C LEU A 262 -15.33 -14.44 9.55
N ALA A 263 -16.20 -13.52 9.97
CA ALA A 263 -16.81 -13.57 11.29
C ALA A 263 -17.70 -14.81 11.49
N ALA A 264 -18.52 -15.15 10.48
CA ALA A 264 -19.38 -16.33 10.48
C ALA A 264 -18.58 -17.64 10.53
N ALA A 265 -17.38 -17.67 9.95
CA ALA A 265 -16.45 -18.78 10.03
C ALA A 265 -15.63 -18.83 11.35
N GLY A 266 -15.90 -17.94 12.31
CA GLY A 266 -15.16 -17.84 13.58
C GLY A 266 -13.79 -17.17 13.47
N ARG A 267 -13.41 -16.66 12.29
CA ARG A 267 -12.16 -15.93 12.01
C ARG A 267 -12.30 -14.45 12.36
N THR A 268 -12.59 -14.19 13.63
CA THR A 268 -12.91 -12.82 14.13
C THR A 268 -11.70 -11.89 14.09
N ALA A 269 -10.49 -12.41 14.29
CA ALA A 269 -9.25 -11.62 14.23
C ALA A 269 -8.98 -11.13 12.80
N GLU A 270 -9.16 -11.99 11.80
CA GLU A 270 -9.03 -11.68 10.38
C GLU A 270 -10.13 -10.72 9.92
N SER A 271 -11.38 -10.95 10.35
CA SER A 271 -12.50 -10.03 10.09
C SER A 271 -12.21 -8.62 10.62
N ALA A 272 -11.76 -8.50 11.88
CA ALA A 272 -11.42 -7.23 12.48
C ALA A 272 -10.19 -6.58 11.80
N ARG A 273 -9.20 -7.37 11.39
CA ARG A 273 -8.03 -6.88 10.62
C ARG A 273 -8.47 -6.31 9.27
N LEU A 274 -9.33 -7.02 8.55
CA LEU A 274 -9.88 -6.60 7.27
C LEU A 274 -10.65 -5.27 7.39
N LEU A 275 -11.51 -5.13 8.39
CA LEU A 275 -12.25 -3.90 8.65
C LEU A 275 -11.33 -2.73 9.02
N ARG A 276 -10.28 -2.97 9.83
CA ARG A 276 -9.26 -1.96 10.14
C ARG A 276 -8.49 -1.50 8.89
N GLN A 277 -8.18 -2.40 7.95
CA GLN A 277 -7.56 -2.00 6.69
C GLN A 277 -8.53 -1.15 5.84
N GLY A 278 -9.83 -1.46 5.91
CA GLY A 278 -10.88 -0.73 5.21
C GLY A 278 -11.01 0.75 5.58
N VAL A 279 -10.63 1.18 6.79
CA VAL A 279 -10.74 2.60 7.20
C VAL A 279 -9.68 3.51 6.58
N ALA A 280 -8.72 2.94 5.85
CA ALA A 280 -7.80 3.70 5.02
C ALA A 280 -8.48 4.31 3.78
N ARG A 281 -9.70 3.88 3.43
CA ARG A 281 -10.48 4.34 2.28
C ARG A 281 -11.10 5.73 2.51
N PRO A 282 -11.61 6.41 1.46
CA PRO A 282 -12.41 7.62 1.62
C PRO A 282 -13.56 7.41 2.62
N VAL A 283 -13.84 8.42 3.44
CA VAL A 283 -14.85 8.35 4.52
C VAL A 283 -16.23 7.94 4.01
N GLU A 284 -16.59 8.35 2.79
CA GLU A 284 -17.81 7.92 2.10
C GLU A 284 -17.82 6.40 1.83
N GLU A 285 -16.71 5.79 1.43
CA GLU A 285 -16.65 4.34 1.21
C GLU A 285 -16.70 3.55 2.52
N VAL A 286 -16.14 4.12 3.61
CA VAL A 286 -16.27 3.56 4.96
C VAL A 286 -17.74 3.61 5.41
N ALA A 287 -18.42 4.73 5.17
CA ALA A 287 -19.86 4.88 5.44
C ALA A 287 -20.70 3.84 4.68
N HIS A 288 -20.46 3.69 3.38
CA HIS A 288 -21.14 2.68 2.56
C HIS A 288 -20.85 1.24 3.02
N THR A 289 -19.64 0.96 3.52
CA THR A 289 -19.31 -0.36 4.07
C THR A 289 -20.09 -0.61 5.37
N ALA A 290 -20.19 0.39 6.26
CA ALA A 290 -20.99 0.29 7.47
C ALA A 290 -22.48 0.10 7.17
N LEU A 291 -23.03 0.86 6.22
CA LEU A 291 -24.43 0.70 5.79
C LEU A 291 -24.68 -0.70 5.20
N ALA A 292 -23.76 -1.24 4.41
CA ALA A 292 -23.87 -2.61 3.90
C ALA A 292 -23.85 -3.66 5.03
N LEU A 293 -23.03 -3.46 6.07
CA LEU A 293 -23.01 -4.32 7.27
C LEU A 293 -24.32 -4.20 8.07
N LEU A 294 -24.84 -2.99 8.27
CA LEU A 294 -26.11 -2.77 8.97
C LEU A 294 -27.28 -3.39 8.20
N GLY A 295 -27.34 -3.20 6.87
CA GLY A 295 -28.34 -3.82 6.01
C GLY A 295 -28.28 -5.34 5.99
N ALA A 296 -27.10 -5.93 6.21
CA ALA A 296 -26.91 -7.37 6.39
C ALA A 296 -27.18 -7.87 7.82
N GLY A 297 -27.58 -6.99 8.76
CA GLY A 297 -27.82 -7.35 10.16
C GLY A 297 -26.54 -7.67 10.92
N ARG A 298 -25.44 -6.94 10.65
CA ARG A 298 -24.10 -7.10 11.25
C ARG A 298 -23.65 -5.86 12.03
N PRO A 299 -24.38 -5.47 13.10
CA PRO A 299 -24.09 -4.26 13.86
C PRO A 299 -22.76 -4.32 14.62
N VAL A 300 -22.32 -5.53 15.04
CA VAL A 300 -21.03 -5.71 15.74
C VAL A 300 -19.86 -5.37 14.80
N GLN A 301 -19.90 -5.85 13.57
CA GLN A 301 -18.90 -5.58 12.54
C GLN A 301 -18.94 -4.10 12.12
N ALA A 302 -20.12 -3.51 11.96
CA ALA A 302 -20.26 -2.08 11.67
C ALA A 302 -19.66 -1.22 12.78
N ARG A 303 -19.87 -1.60 14.05
CA ARG A 303 -19.26 -0.93 15.20
C ARG A 303 -17.75 -1.10 15.24
N GLU A 304 -17.23 -2.29 14.93
CA GLU A 304 -15.78 -2.51 14.86
C GLU A 304 -15.12 -1.65 13.77
N LEU A 305 -15.77 -1.50 12.62
CA LEU A 305 -15.32 -0.61 11.54
C LEU A 305 -15.27 0.85 12.00
N PHE A 306 -16.33 1.34 12.67
CA PHE A 306 -16.36 2.73 13.17
C PHE A 306 -15.42 2.93 14.35
N ALA A 307 -15.20 1.92 15.20
CA ALA A 307 -14.20 1.98 16.26
C ALA A 307 -12.78 2.05 15.67
N ALA A 308 -12.52 1.35 14.56
CA ALA A 308 -11.27 1.48 13.80
C ALA A 308 -11.11 2.88 13.21
N LEU A 309 -12.18 3.46 12.66
CA LEU A 309 -12.19 4.81 12.10
C LEU A 309 -11.85 5.86 13.18
N VAL A 310 -12.50 5.79 14.34
CA VAL A 310 -12.26 6.69 15.49
C VAL A 310 -10.82 6.60 16.01
N ARG A 311 -10.18 5.42 15.92
CA ARG A 311 -8.76 5.27 16.32
C ARG A 311 -7.80 5.84 15.27
N ALA A 312 -8.14 5.74 14.00
CA ALA A 312 -7.23 6.01 12.88
C ALA A 312 -7.33 7.43 12.30
N ARG A 313 -8.49 8.10 12.44
CA ARG A 313 -8.80 9.39 11.79
C ARG A 313 -9.05 10.51 12.79
N THR A 314 -9.10 11.74 12.32
CA THR A 314 -9.49 12.88 13.17
C THR A 314 -10.98 12.78 13.56
N PRO A 315 -11.40 13.44 14.65
CA PRO A 315 -12.82 13.52 15.00
C PRO A 315 -13.69 14.09 13.86
N GLU A 316 -13.18 15.06 13.10
CA GLU A 316 -13.87 15.70 11.99
C GLU A 316 -14.09 14.73 10.82
N GLU A 317 -13.04 14.01 10.40
CA GLU A 317 -13.15 12.97 9.35
C GLU A 317 -14.10 11.84 9.77
N ALA A 318 -14.09 11.46 11.06
CA ALA A 318 -14.99 10.43 11.58
C ALA A 318 -16.46 10.89 11.57
N VAL A 319 -16.71 12.17 11.85
CA VAL A 319 -18.05 12.78 11.74
C VAL A 319 -18.48 12.91 10.28
N GLU A 320 -17.58 13.27 9.38
CA GLU A 320 -17.83 13.35 7.93
C GLU A 320 -18.35 12.02 7.38
N ALA A 321 -17.84 10.89 7.86
CA ALA A 321 -18.31 9.55 7.48
C ALA A 321 -19.81 9.31 7.79
N THR A 322 -20.45 10.12 8.61
CA THR A 322 -21.89 9.99 8.90
C THR A 322 -22.78 10.75 7.92
N ALA A 323 -22.21 11.63 7.09
CA ALA A 323 -22.96 12.59 6.27
C ALA A 323 -23.98 11.94 5.32
N SER A 324 -23.65 10.78 4.75
CA SER A 324 -24.52 10.07 3.81
C SER A 324 -25.77 9.46 4.44
N ALA A 325 -25.73 9.15 5.74
CA ALA A 325 -26.86 8.57 6.48
C ALA A 325 -26.82 8.94 7.98
N PRO A 326 -27.04 10.22 8.35
CA PRO A 326 -26.79 10.69 9.70
C PRO A 326 -27.65 9.98 10.77
N GLY A 327 -28.88 9.61 10.41
CA GLY A 327 -29.81 8.91 11.32
C GLY A 327 -29.33 7.51 11.76
N GLU A 328 -28.59 6.81 10.90
CA GLU A 328 -28.07 5.47 11.20
C GLU A 328 -26.61 5.52 11.70
N LEU A 329 -25.80 6.38 11.09
CA LEU A 329 -24.36 6.39 11.31
C LEU A 329 -23.92 7.26 12.49
N THR A 330 -24.67 8.29 12.87
CA THR A 330 -24.32 9.11 14.05
C THR A 330 -24.45 8.34 15.35
N PRO A 331 -25.55 7.58 15.61
CA PRO A 331 -25.63 6.72 16.79
C PRO A 331 -24.53 5.65 16.81
N LEU A 332 -24.23 5.05 15.66
CA LEU A 332 -23.15 4.07 15.52
C LEU A 332 -21.79 4.67 15.87
N LEU A 333 -21.50 5.89 15.40
CA LEU A 333 -20.24 6.59 15.68
C LEU A 333 -20.09 6.92 17.16
N LEU A 334 -21.13 7.45 17.81
CA LEU A 334 -21.11 7.75 19.23
C LEU A 334 -20.91 6.48 20.07
N ASP A 335 -21.63 5.42 19.73
CA ASP A 335 -21.51 4.12 20.40
C ASP A 335 -20.10 3.51 20.21
N ALA A 336 -19.56 3.55 18.98
CA ALA A 336 -18.20 3.11 18.69
C ALA A 336 -17.16 3.93 19.47
N ALA A 337 -17.28 5.25 19.50
CA ALA A 337 -16.39 6.14 20.24
C ALA A 337 -16.42 5.91 21.75
N ALA A 338 -17.62 5.68 22.32
CA ALA A 338 -17.79 5.30 23.72
C ALA A 338 -17.10 3.96 24.05
N GLY A 339 -17.14 3.00 23.10
CA GLY A 339 -16.43 1.73 23.22
C GLY A 339 -14.90 1.85 23.11
N VAL A 340 -14.38 2.91 22.50
CA VAL A 340 -12.94 3.17 22.42
C VAL A 340 -12.42 3.84 23.69
N SER A 341 -12.97 5.01 24.08
CA SER A 341 -12.67 5.64 25.37
C SER A 341 -13.61 6.83 25.66
N PRO A 342 -13.76 7.24 26.95
CA PRO A 342 -14.49 8.45 27.30
C PRO A 342 -13.96 9.74 26.65
N ASN A 343 -12.64 9.81 26.40
CA ASN A 343 -12.04 10.96 25.72
C ASN A 343 -12.47 11.02 24.25
N ARG A 344 -12.37 9.90 23.53
CA ARG A 344 -12.79 9.84 22.12
C ARG A 344 -14.28 10.13 21.96
N HIS A 345 -15.12 9.65 22.88
CA HIS A 345 -16.54 9.99 22.89
C HIS A 345 -16.78 11.50 23.02
N ARG A 346 -16.03 12.19 23.91
CA ARG A 346 -16.12 13.64 24.08
C ARG A 346 -15.64 14.39 22.83
N ASP A 347 -14.53 13.97 22.22
CA ASP A 347 -13.98 14.59 21.01
C ASP A 347 -14.98 14.52 19.85
N ILE A 348 -15.57 13.35 19.61
CA ILE A 348 -16.61 13.15 18.58
C ILE A 348 -17.86 13.97 18.89
N SER A 349 -18.32 13.98 20.15
CA SER A 349 -19.47 14.80 20.57
C SER A 349 -19.21 16.30 20.40
N HIS A 350 -17.96 16.74 20.49
CA HIS A 350 -17.56 18.12 20.23
C HIS A 350 -17.56 18.41 18.72
N ALA A 351 -16.95 17.55 17.90
CA ALA A 351 -16.92 17.69 16.45
C ALA A 351 -18.34 17.73 15.83
N LEU A 352 -19.26 16.87 16.31
CA LEU A 352 -20.67 16.88 15.89
C LEU A 352 -21.37 18.21 16.19
N ARG A 353 -21.08 18.83 17.33
CA ARG A 353 -21.64 20.14 17.70
C ARG A 353 -21.05 21.28 16.89
N ALA A 354 -19.77 21.20 16.54
CA ALA A 354 -19.08 22.21 15.74
C ALA A 354 -19.50 22.20 14.26
N GLY A 355 -19.90 21.04 13.73
CA GLY A 355 -20.36 20.86 12.35
C GLY A 355 -21.87 20.99 12.13
N GLY A 356 -22.68 21.16 13.18
CA GLY A 356 -24.13 21.35 13.05
C GLY A 356 -24.49 22.67 12.37
N PRO A 357 -25.66 22.76 11.68
CA PRO A 357 -26.10 24.03 11.08
C PRO A 357 -26.17 25.10 12.17
N ARG A 358 -25.50 26.23 11.94
CA ARG A 358 -25.66 27.43 12.76
C ARG A 358 -27.12 27.85 12.66
N SER A 359 -27.85 27.74 13.76
CA SER A 359 -29.25 28.15 13.87
C SER A 359 -29.45 29.62 13.55
#